data_AF-A0A2M7DN45-F1
#
_entry.id   AF-A0A2M7DN45-F1
#
_cell.length_a   1.000
_cell.length_b   1.000
_cell.length_c   1.000
_cell.angle_alpha   90.00
_cell.angle_beta   90.00
_cell.angle_gamma   90.00
#
_symmetry.space_group_name_H-M   'P 1'
#
loop_
_entity.id
_entity.type
_entity.pdbx_description
1 polymer ?
#
loop_
_entity_poly.entity_id
_entity_poly.type
_entity_poly.pdbx_seq_one_letter_code
_entity_poly.pdbx_strand_id
1 'polypeptide(L)'
;TRFFPETRLEAKSLTERATLNEYARGLIKNHWLFGVGIGNFTQSAQKEIITGQPSYYYQPAHNTFLLVLAEIGVIGLLFFISLLIYLFIKVLNPPNPAYRQAGPFYQGGDNFFISPILLSLIVMMTADHWWWSLHFGILFFWLAMGLMVRKIKEDII
;
A
#
# COMPACT_ATOMS: atom_id res chain seq x y z
N THR A 1 26.44 25.46 2.31
CA THR A 1 25.72 24.28 2.84
C THR A 1 26.34 23.06 2.20
N ARG A 2 26.94 22.16 2.97
CA ARG A 2 27.93 21.18 2.46
C ARG A 2 27.20 19.98 1.81
N PHE A 3 27.14 19.97 0.47
CA PHE A 3 26.75 18.82 -0.35
C PHE A 3 27.89 17.79 -0.32
N PHE A 4 27.74 16.70 0.46
CA PHE A 4 28.57 15.48 0.36
C PHE A 4 27.66 14.25 0.43
N PRO A 5 28.01 13.14 -0.26
CA PRO A 5 27.03 12.34 -1.00
C PRO A 5 26.35 11.19 -0.26
N GLU A 6 26.59 10.97 1.03
CA GLU A 6 25.87 9.96 1.83
C GLU A 6 25.99 10.36 3.30
N THR A 7 24.90 10.81 3.92
CA THR A 7 24.92 10.99 5.38
C THR A 7 24.90 9.61 6.03
N ARG A 8 25.71 9.37 7.09
CA ARG A 8 25.79 8.07 7.78
C ARG A 8 24.41 7.44 8.10
N LEU A 9 23.42 8.28 8.38
CA LEU A 9 22.05 7.85 8.70
C LEU A 9 21.26 7.39 7.46
N GLU A 10 21.47 8.04 6.32
CA GLU A 10 20.87 7.64 5.04
C GLU A 10 21.39 6.27 4.59
N ALA A 11 22.72 6.10 4.57
CA ALA A 11 23.35 4.81 4.27
C ALA A 11 22.86 3.70 5.21
N LYS A 12 22.68 4.00 6.50
CA LYS A 12 22.09 3.07 7.48
C LYS A 12 20.65 2.72 7.13
N SER A 13 19.81 3.72 6.86
CA SER A 13 18.39 3.53 6.51
C SER A 13 18.21 2.71 5.22
N LEU A 14 19.03 2.98 4.19
CA LEU A 14 19.02 2.23 2.94
C LEU A 14 19.45 0.77 3.14
N THR A 15 20.47 0.55 3.97
CA THR A 15 20.93 -0.80 4.33
C THR A 15 19.84 -1.57 5.08
N GLU A 16 19.20 -0.96 6.08
CA GLU A 16 18.10 -1.58 6.83
C GLU A 16 16.93 -1.95 5.91
N ARG A 17 16.52 -1.07 5.00
CA ARG A 17 15.47 -1.37 4.01
C ARG A 17 15.84 -2.54 3.09
N ALA A 18 17.09 -2.59 2.62
CA ALA A 18 17.56 -3.69 1.80
C ALA A 18 17.52 -5.02 2.57
N THR A 19 17.97 -5.01 3.83
CA THR A 19 17.91 -6.19 4.72
C THR A 19 16.48 -6.67 4.95
N LEU A 20 15.53 -5.77 5.24
CA LEU A 20 14.13 -6.14 5.43
C LEU A 20 13.48 -6.70 4.14
N ASN A 21 13.87 -6.17 2.98
CA ASN A 21 13.43 -6.71 1.69
C ASN A 21 13.99 -8.12 1.43
N GLU A 22 15.22 -8.41 1.86
CA GLU A 22 15.76 -9.77 1.80
C GLU A 22 15.00 -10.72 2.72
N TYR A 23 14.58 -10.28 3.91
CA TYR A 23 13.74 -11.09 4.79
C TYR A 23 12.38 -11.39 4.15
N ALA A 24 11.75 -10.39 3.53
CA ALA A 24 10.52 -10.59 2.78
C ALA A 24 10.72 -11.60 1.64
N ARG A 25 11.80 -11.48 0.87
CA ARG A 25 12.13 -12.45 -0.20
C ARG A 25 12.32 -13.86 0.35
N GLY A 26 12.97 -14.01 1.49
CA GLY A 26 13.13 -15.30 2.17
C GLY A 26 11.78 -15.92 2.54
N LEU A 27 10.91 -15.17 3.21
CA LEU A 27 9.57 -15.63 3.56
C LEU A 27 8.72 -15.95 2.33
N ILE A 28 8.78 -15.13 1.29
CA ILE A 28 8.08 -15.35 0.02
C ILE A 28 8.57 -16.64 -0.63
N LYS A 29 9.88 -16.92 -0.66
CA LYS A 29 10.38 -18.19 -1.23
C LYS A 29 9.80 -19.41 -0.52
N ASN A 30 9.67 -19.35 0.81
CA ASN A 30 9.14 -20.45 1.61
C ASN A 30 7.61 -20.56 1.53
N HIS A 31 6.91 -19.42 1.41
CA HIS A 31 5.46 -19.31 1.58
C HIS A 31 4.78 -18.52 0.44
N TRP A 32 5.24 -18.69 -0.81
CA TRP A 32 4.84 -17.82 -1.93
C TRP A 32 3.33 -17.81 -2.23
N LEU A 33 2.62 -18.91 -1.96
CA LEU A 33 1.22 -19.07 -2.37
C LEU A 33 0.23 -18.40 -1.41
N PHE A 34 0.33 -18.70 -0.11
CA PHE A 34 -0.59 -18.23 0.93
C PHE A 34 0.06 -17.26 1.95
N GLY A 35 1.38 -17.07 1.88
CA GLY A 35 2.13 -16.27 2.84
C GLY A 35 2.18 -16.89 4.23
N VAL A 36 2.65 -16.10 5.20
CA VAL A 36 2.85 -16.51 6.59
C VAL A 36 1.68 -16.13 7.53
N GLY A 37 0.62 -15.54 6.99
CA GLY A 37 -0.51 -14.96 7.70
C GLY A 37 -0.40 -13.45 7.87
N ILE A 38 -1.53 -12.75 7.79
CA ILE A 38 -1.61 -11.30 7.95
C ILE A 38 -1.11 -10.85 9.33
N GLY A 39 -0.23 -9.85 9.35
CA GLY A 39 0.40 -9.33 10.57
C GLY A 39 1.49 -10.22 11.18
N ASN A 40 1.83 -11.37 10.57
CA ASN A 40 2.84 -12.29 11.11
C ASN A 40 4.25 -12.06 10.58
N PHE A 41 4.47 -11.09 9.68
CA PHE A 41 5.77 -10.89 9.02
C PHE A 41 6.96 -10.90 9.97
N THR A 42 6.91 -10.09 11.04
CA THR A 42 8.03 -9.92 11.98
C THR A 42 8.28 -11.20 12.79
N GLN A 43 7.22 -11.89 13.19
CA GLN A 43 7.32 -13.16 13.91
C GLN A 43 7.89 -14.27 13.03
N SER A 44 7.46 -14.37 11.77
CA SER A 44 7.96 -15.38 10.84
C SER A 44 9.39 -15.07 10.42
N ALA A 45 9.76 -13.81 10.21
CA ALA A 45 11.14 -13.41 9.98
C ALA A 45 12.07 -13.83 11.14
N GLN A 46 11.60 -13.68 12.38
CA GLN A 46 12.32 -14.14 13.57
C GLN A 46 12.48 -15.67 13.62
N LYS A 47 11.46 -16.42 13.22
CA LYS A 47 11.45 -17.88 13.32
C LYS A 47 12.22 -18.56 12.20
N GLU A 48 12.15 -18.02 10.99
CA GLU A 48 12.58 -18.73 9.77
C GLU A 48 13.79 -18.12 9.08
N ILE A 49 14.02 -16.81 9.23
CA ILE A 49 15.02 -16.09 8.43
C ILE A 49 16.25 -15.73 9.26
N ILE A 50 16.05 -15.04 10.40
CA ILE A 50 17.14 -14.65 11.28
C ILE A 50 16.70 -14.75 12.74
N THR A 51 17.40 -15.55 13.54
CA THR A 51 17.11 -15.79 14.95
C THR A 51 18.04 -14.97 15.86
N GLY A 52 17.63 -14.76 17.11
CA GLY A 52 18.51 -14.17 18.14
C GLY A 52 18.71 -12.66 18.09
N GLN A 53 17.99 -11.93 17.23
CA GLN A 53 18.05 -10.47 17.21
C GLN A 53 17.10 -9.85 18.25
N PRO A 54 17.38 -8.61 18.70
CA PRO A 54 16.45 -7.86 19.55
C PRO A 54 15.09 -7.63 18.86
N SER A 55 14.01 -7.49 19.64
CA SER A 55 12.65 -7.36 19.08
C SER A 55 12.48 -6.18 18.11
N TYR A 56 13.13 -5.04 18.37
CA TYR A 56 13.08 -3.84 17.51
C TYR A 56 13.79 -4.01 16.16
N TYR A 57 14.58 -5.09 16.00
CA TYR A 57 15.27 -5.40 14.75
C TYR A 57 14.30 -5.97 13.71
N TYR A 58 13.25 -6.67 14.17
CA TYR A 58 12.23 -7.24 13.30
C TYR A 58 11.16 -6.18 12.99
N GLN A 59 11.30 -5.55 11.83
CA GLN A 59 10.37 -4.54 11.33
C GLN A 59 9.75 -5.02 10.02
N PRO A 60 8.54 -4.54 9.66
CA PRO A 60 7.96 -4.86 8.35
C PRO A 60 8.79 -4.25 7.21
N ALA A 61 8.80 -4.90 6.05
CA ALA A 61 9.44 -4.34 4.85
C ALA A 61 8.73 -3.03 4.45
N HIS A 62 9.48 -1.96 4.15
CA HIS A 62 8.96 -0.63 3.76
C HIS A 62 8.38 -0.58 2.34
N ASN A 63 7.63 -1.61 1.95
CA ASN A 63 6.89 -1.66 0.71
C ASN A 63 5.64 -2.51 0.96
N THR A 64 4.47 -1.89 0.89
CA THR A 64 3.20 -2.55 1.21
C THR A 64 2.96 -3.76 0.30
N PHE A 65 3.27 -3.68 -0.99
CA PHE A 65 3.04 -4.79 -1.93
C PHE A 65 3.94 -6.00 -1.63
N LEU A 66 5.21 -5.74 -1.31
CA LEU A 66 6.14 -6.79 -0.92
C LEU A 66 5.73 -7.43 0.42
N LEU A 67 5.26 -6.61 1.37
CA LEU A 67 4.75 -7.09 2.65
C LEU A 67 3.49 -7.93 2.50
N VAL A 68 2.51 -7.47 1.72
CA VAL A 68 1.29 -8.21 1.36
C VAL A 68 1.66 -9.56 0.74
N LEU A 69 2.63 -9.59 -0.18
CA LEU A 69 3.09 -10.83 -0.80
C LEU A 69 3.69 -11.80 0.22
N ALA A 70 4.48 -11.31 1.18
CA ALA A 70 5.06 -12.15 2.23
C ALA A 70 4.00 -12.68 3.22
N GLU A 71 3.00 -11.86 3.56
CA GLU A 71 2.00 -12.20 4.59
C GLU A 71 0.82 -13.03 4.06
N ILE A 72 0.27 -12.69 2.90
CA ILE A 72 -0.92 -13.36 2.35
C ILE A 72 -0.68 -14.02 0.99
N GLY A 73 0.57 -14.06 0.54
CA GLY A 73 0.98 -14.77 -0.67
C GLY A 73 0.51 -14.11 -1.96
N VAL A 74 0.79 -14.79 -3.08
CA VAL A 74 0.44 -14.29 -4.41
C VAL A 74 -1.07 -14.17 -4.61
N ILE A 75 -1.86 -15.07 -4.01
CA ILE A 75 -3.33 -15.03 -4.12
C ILE A 75 -3.85 -13.75 -3.48
N GLY A 76 -3.38 -13.46 -2.26
CA GLY A 76 -3.76 -12.24 -1.55
C GLY A 76 -3.28 -10.98 -2.26
N LEU A 77 -2.06 -10.98 -2.80
CA LEU A 77 -1.53 -9.86 -3.57
C LEU A 77 -2.37 -9.59 -4.83
N LEU A 78 -2.74 -10.62 -5.60
CA LEU A 78 -3.55 -10.48 -6.80
C LEU A 78 -4.94 -9.92 -6.49
N PHE A 79 -5.56 -10.40 -5.40
CA PHE A 79 -6.82 -9.84 -4.92
C PHE A 79 -6.66 -8.36 -4.55
N PHE A 80 -5.61 -8.01 -3.82
CA PHE A 80 -5.35 -6.65 -3.39
C PHE A 80 -5.09 -5.69 -4.57
N ILE A 81 -4.25 -6.09 -5.52
CA ILE A 81 -3.99 -5.32 -6.74
C ILE A 81 -5.26 -5.16 -7.58
N SER A 82 -6.07 -6.23 -7.72
CA SER A 82 -7.31 -6.14 -8.50
C SER A 82 -8.33 -5.20 -7.85
N LEU A 83 -8.41 -5.15 -6.52
CA LEU A 83 -9.21 -4.15 -5.79
C LEU A 83 -8.73 -2.73 -6.10
N LEU A 84 -7.43 -2.45 -6.02
CA LEU A 84 -6.87 -1.12 -6.31
C LEU A 84 -7.13 -0.70 -7.77
N ILE A 85 -6.93 -1.61 -8.72
CA ILE A 85 -7.21 -1.38 -10.14
C ILE A 85 -8.70 -1.09 -10.36
N TYR A 86 -9.58 -1.90 -9.77
CA TYR A 86 -11.04 -1.70 -9.87
C TYR A 86 -11.44 -0.30 -9.40
N LEU A 87 -10.92 0.13 -8.25
CA LEU A 87 -11.20 1.46 -7.70
C LEU A 87 -10.64 2.58 -8.58
N PHE A 88 -9.43 2.40 -9.11
CA PHE A 88 -8.82 3.35 -10.03
C PHE A 88 -9.63 3.51 -11.32
N ILE A 89 -10.04 2.40 -11.95
CA ILE A 89 -10.91 2.41 -13.15
C ILE A 89 -12.24 3.11 -12.84
N LYS A 90 -12.86 2.80 -11.69
CA LYS A 90 -14.13 3.42 -11.31
C LYS A 90 -14.03 4.94 -11.15
N VAL A 91 -12.94 5.45 -10.57
CA VAL A 91 -12.70 6.89 -10.44
C VAL A 91 -12.41 7.55 -11.79
N LEU A 92 -11.70 6.88 -12.70
CA LEU A 92 -11.40 7.44 -14.02
C LEU A 92 -12.58 7.44 -14.98
N ASN A 93 -13.60 6.63 -14.74
CA ASN A 93 -14.79 6.63 -15.58
C ASN A 93 -15.50 7.99 -15.46
N PRO A 94 -15.82 8.64 -16.59
CA PRO A 94 -16.52 9.92 -16.55
C PRO A 94 -17.92 9.75 -15.93
N PRO A 95 -18.38 10.71 -15.11
CA PRO A 95 -19.72 10.66 -14.56
C PRO A 95 -20.77 10.67 -15.68
N ASN A 96 -21.95 10.11 -15.39
CA ASN A 96 -23.06 10.03 -16.34
C ASN A 96 -23.33 11.42 -16.96
N PRO A 97 -23.49 11.53 -18.30
CA PRO A 97 -23.70 12.81 -19.00
C PRO A 97 -24.87 13.64 -18.47
N ALA A 98 -25.83 13.04 -17.76
CA ALA A 98 -26.88 13.76 -17.04
C ALA A 98 -26.33 14.78 -16.01
N TYR A 99 -25.20 14.48 -15.37
CA TYR A 99 -24.58 15.32 -14.33
C TYR A 99 -23.77 16.51 -14.88
N ARG A 100 -23.52 16.57 -16.21
CA ARG A 100 -22.81 17.71 -16.85
C ARG A 100 -23.59 19.03 -16.78
N GLN A 101 -24.89 18.98 -16.50
CA GLN A 101 -25.77 20.14 -16.49
C GLN A 101 -25.78 20.91 -15.15
N ALA A 102 -25.16 20.37 -14.09
CA ALA A 102 -25.21 20.95 -12.73
C ALA A 102 -24.22 22.13 -12.47
N GLY A 103 -23.63 22.72 -13.50
CA GLY A 103 -22.82 23.93 -13.42
C GLY A 103 -21.30 23.75 -13.62
N PRO A 104 -20.52 24.83 -13.78
CA PRO A 104 -19.12 24.79 -14.21
C PRO A 104 -18.18 24.09 -13.23
N PHE A 105 -18.52 24.03 -11.93
CA PHE A 105 -17.77 23.25 -10.93
C PHE A 105 -18.03 21.74 -11.02
N TYR A 106 -19.19 21.32 -11.53
CA TYR A 106 -19.52 19.92 -11.84
C TYR A 106 -18.94 19.46 -13.19
N GLN A 107 -18.69 20.39 -14.11
CA GLN A 107 -18.16 20.10 -15.44
C GLN A 107 -16.67 19.70 -15.45
N GLY A 108 -15.91 20.10 -14.42
CA GLY A 108 -14.53 19.65 -14.17
C GLY A 108 -14.43 18.31 -13.46
N GLY A 109 -15.57 17.71 -13.09
CA GLY A 109 -15.72 16.38 -12.51
C GLY A 109 -14.93 16.18 -11.22
N ASP A 110 -15.61 16.01 -10.10
CA ASP A 110 -15.00 15.61 -8.83
C ASP A 110 -13.94 14.48 -8.92
N ASN A 111 -14.04 13.62 -9.94
CA ASN A 111 -13.09 12.58 -10.30
C ASN A 111 -11.68 13.12 -10.65
N PHE A 112 -11.56 14.35 -11.16
CA PHE A 112 -10.29 15.04 -11.37
C PHE A 112 -9.54 15.31 -10.06
N PHE A 113 -10.25 15.56 -8.96
CA PHE A 113 -9.62 15.74 -7.64
C PHE A 113 -9.41 14.42 -6.88
N ILE A 114 -10.16 13.37 -7.22
CA ILE A 114 -10.07 12.06 -6.54
C ILE A 114 -8.97 11.17 -7.17
N SER A 115 -8.77 11.25 -8.48
CA SER A 115 -7.73 10.46 -9.16
C SER A 115 -6.29 10.74 -8.67
N PRO A 116 -5.88 11.98 -8.34
CA PRO A 116 -4.57 12.26 -7.77
C PRO A 116 -4.45 11.72 -6.34
N ILE A 117 -5.53 11.65 -5.57
CA ILE A 117 -5.53 11.09 -4.21
C ILE A 117 -5.25 9.58 -4.27
N LEU A 118 -5.90 8.84 -5.16
CA LEU A 118 -5.60 7.42 -5.36
C LEU A 118 -4.19 7.19 -5.86
N LEU A 119 -3.75 7.99 -6.84
CA LEU A 119 -2.39 7.88 -7.35
C LEU A 119 -1.37 8.13 -6.24
N SER A 120 -1.59 9.17 -5.42
CA SER A 120 -0.74 9.48 -4.27
C SER A 120 -0.73 8.33 -3.27
N LEU A 121 -1.89 7.73 -2.97
CA LEU A 121 -2.00 6.59 -2.07
C LEU A 121 -1.20 5.39 -2.58
N ILE A 122 -1.34 5.03 -3.86
CA ILE A 122 -0.58 3.93 -4.49
C ILE A 122 0.92 4.20 -4.43
N VAL A 123 1.36 5.43 -4.74
CA VAL A 123 2.78 5.82 -4.65
C VAL A 123 3.28 5.70 -3.22
N MET A 124 2.53 6.21 -2.23
CA MET A 124 2.91 6.09 -0.81
C MET A 124 3.02 4.64 -0.34
N MET A 125 2.17 3.74 -0.83
CA MET A 125 2.24 2.31 -0.50
C MET A 125 3.50 1.61 -1.02
N THR A 126 4.14 2.14 -2.07
CA THR A 126 5.45 1.63 -2.53
C THR A 126 6.61 2.04 -1.62
N ALA A 127 6.42 3.12 -0.86
CA ALA A 127 7.44 3.72 0.00
C ALA A 127 7.33 3.30 1.47
N ASP A 128 6.14 2.91 1.94
CA ASP A 128 5.93 2.54 3.33
C ASP A 128 4.83 1.47 3.51
N HIS A 129 4.88 0.77 4.64
CA HIS A 129 4.04 -0.37 5.02
C HIS A 129 2.91 -0.02 5.99
N TRP A 130 2.89 1.20 6.56
CA TRP A 130 1.94 1.53 7.62
C TRP A 130 0.47 1.40 7.21
N TRP A 131 0.16 1.54 5.92
CA TRP A 131 -1.16 1.30 5.34
C TRP A 131 -1.71 -0.11 5.61
N TRP A 132 -0.82 -1.09 5.68
CA TRP A 132 -1.17 -2.51 5.80
C TRP A 132 -0.90 -3.09 7.20
N SER A 133 0.17 -2.64 7.83
CA SER A 133 0.68 -3.24 9.08
C SER A 133 0.25 -2.51 10.35
N LEU A 134 -0.09 -1.22 10.27
CA LEU A 134 -0.55 -0.46 11.42
C LEU A 134 -2.08 -0.36 11.40
N HIS A 135 -2.69 -0.57 12.56
CA HIS A 135 -4.15 -0.46 12.74
C HIS A 135 -4.70 0.88 12.23
N PHE A 136 -4.01 1.99 12.53
CA PHE A 136 -4.37 3.30 12.02
C PHE A 136 -4.40 3.34 10.49
N GLY A 137 -3.38 2.79 9.82
CA GLY A 137 -3.30 2.79 8.37
C GLY A 137 -4.38 1.94 7.72
N ILE A 138 -4.69 0.78 8.29
CA ILE A 138 -5.79 -0.08 7.82
C ILE A 138 -7.12 0.67 7.92
N LEU A 139 -7.43 1.27 9.08
CA LEU A 139 -8.67 2.02 9.28
C LEU A 139 -8.75 3.23 8.34
N PHE A 140 -7.65 3.97 8.20
CA PHE A 140 -7.57 5.13 7.33
C PHE A 140 -7.75 4.74 5.85
N PHE A 141 -7.13 3.64 5.42
CA PHE A 141 -7.30 3.08 4.08
C PHE A 141 -8.78 2.76 3.79
N TRP A 142 -9.43 1.98 4.66
CA TRP A 142 -10.83 1.60 4.44
C TRP A 142 -11.79 2.79 4.53
N LEU A 143 -11.53 3.77 5.39
CA LEU A 143 -12.28 5.02 5.43
C LEU A 143 -12.16 5.78 4.11
N ALA A 144 -10.94 5.96 3.60
CA ALA A 144 -10.70 6.63 2.32
C ALA A 144 -11.42 5.89 1.18
N MET A 145 -11.29 4.56 1.11
CA MET A 145 -11.98 3.76 0.09
C MET A 145 -13.51 3.86 0.19
N GLY A 146 -14.06 3.84 1.42
CA GLY A 146 -15.50 3.95 1.64
C GLY A 146 -16.07 5.29 1.20
N LEU A 147 -15.40 6.40 1.52
CA LEU A 147 -15.80 7.74 1.09
C LEU A 147 -15.77 7.88 -0.44
N MET A 148 -14.78 7.25 -1.08
CA MET A 148 -14.65 7.23 -2.52
C MET A 148 -15.75 6.43 -3.22
N VAL A 149 -16.08 5.24 -2.71
CA VAL A 149 -17.13 4.39 -3.27
C VAL A 149 -18.52 5.00 -3.08
N ARG A 150 -18.79 5.66 -1.95
CA ARG A 150 -20.06 6.36 -1.73
C ARG A 150 -20.33 7.35 -2.86
N LYS A 151 -19.32 8.12 -3.25
CA LYS A 151 -19.43 9.10 -4.32
C LYS A 151 -19.76 8.47 -5.66
N ILE A 152 -19.11 7.34 -5.98
CA ILE A 152 -19.42 6.57 -7.21
C ILE A 152 -20.89 6.12 -7.25
N LYS A 153 -21.50 5.80 -6.11
CA LYS A 153 -22.91 5.36 -6.06
C LYS A 153 -23.88 6.51 -6.30
N GLU A 154 -23.57 7.71 -5.81
CA GLU A 154 -24.38 8.92 -6.06
C GLU A 154 -24.41 9.28 -7.56
N ASP A 155 -23.37 8.93 -8.34
CA ASP A 155 -23.36 9.12 -9.81
C ASP A 155 -24.20 8.09 -10.61
N ILE A 156 -24.62 6.98 -9.99
CA ILE A 156 -25.30 5.85 -10.66
C ILE A 156 -26.83 5.90 -10.49
N ILE A 157 -27.32 6.47 -9.38
CA ILE A 157 -28.76 6.61 -9.06
C ILE A 157 -29.25 7.95 -9.60
#